data_AF-A0A3M1G4H1-F1
#
_entry.id   AF-A0A3M1G4H1-F1
#
_cell.length_a   1.000
_cell.length_b   1.000
_cell.length_c   1.000
_cell.angle_alpha   90.00
_cell.angle_beta   90.00
_cell.angle_gamma   90.00
#
_symmetry.space_group_name_H-M   'P 1'
#
loop_
_entity.id
_entity.type
_entity.pdbx_description
1 polymer ?
#
loop_
_entity_poly.entity_id
_entity_poly.type
_entity_poly.pdbx_seq_one_letter_code
_entity_poly.pdbx_strand_id
1 'polypeptide(L)'
;MYKKISDYGIIGNLHTVALIAKDGSIDWLCLPYIDSPGVFNALLDARKGGNFALTPIVPFDSAAEYIEDTNVLITRFRTSSAQAELTDFMPVCTCAPGSDEKQVQEIYRRLKMLSGKTTFKLLFRPAFDYARADTEYKIHPHGVQAYSAKDTLTLVSSLPFRFDEKRGEAEFHLKEGDILWFRLRYDEKTPERLDEHQAEEALKETIRYWQGWLNQSETGRRIDPGPYKKMLNRSALVLKLLYYEPTGTISAAATTSLPEAVGGERNWDYRYTWVRDASLTLQALFNLGHMSETEGFIRWIERLLSERDVSEMQIMYGLRGEHEIQEMELPHLEGYRESRPVRVGNAASSQRQLDIYGELMDAVMRLSSYVGKIDSKLWPFLKSICDYVCEHWQEKDYGIWEVRGGPYHFVHSKVMCWVALDRGVRIARMYGFRADLKRWQKTMKEIKKEVFMRGWSEKKKSFIQHYETDALDSSALLFPFYGFLDFNDPMMLSTVQ
;
A
#
# COMPACT_ATOMS: atom_id res chain seq x y z
N MET A 1 -22.19 -8.61 9.11
CA MET A 1 -22.64 -7.27 8.67
C MET A 1 -21.40 -6.46 8.32
N TYR A 2 -21.46 -5.63 7.27
CA TYR A 2 -20.33 -4.76 6.91
C TYR A 2 -20.11 -3.65 7.93
N LYS A 3 -18.87 -3.49 8.34
CA LYS A 3 -18.43 -2.39 9.19
C LYS A 3 -18.08 -1.17 8.34
N LYS A 4 -17.99 0.01 8.93
CA LYS A 4 -17.50 1.18 8.19
C LYS A 4 -16.00 1.02 7.97
N ILE A 5 -15.49 1.47 6.83
CA ILE A 5 -14.03 1.50 6.55
C ILE A 5 -13.28 2.27 7.65
N SER A 6 -13.88 3.36 8.17
CA SER A 6 -13.34 4.16 9.28
C SER A 6 -13.27 3.46 10.64
N ASP A 7 -13.83 2.26 10.76
CA ASP A 7 -13.79 1.46 11.99
C ASP A 7 -12.65 0.43 12.00
N TYR A 8 -11.79 0.44 10.99
CA TYR A 8 -10.61 -0.42 10.90
C TYR A 8 -9.33 0.33 11.28
N GLY A 9 -8.50 -0.31 12.11
CA GLY A 9 -7.07 -0.01 12.27
C GLY A 9 -6.22 -0.92 11.40
N ILE A 10 -5.03 -0.46 11.02
CA ILE A 10 -4.05 -1.20 10.21
C ILE A 10 -2.81 -1.52 11.04
N ILE A 11 -2.35 -2.76 10.98
CA ILE A 11 -1.04 -3.20 11.49
C ILE A 11 -0.29 -3.92 10.37
N GLY A 12 1.02 -4.03 10.47
CA GLY A 12 1.82 -4.73 9.45
C GLY A 12 3.28 -4.89 9.84
N ASN A 13 4.01 -5.65 9.02
CA ASN A 13 5.42 -6.00 9.24
C ASN A 13 6.32 -5.72 8.03
N LEU A 14 5.92 -4.79 7.14
CA LEU A 14 6.62 -4.48 5.88
C LEU A 14 6.63 -5.60 4.84
N HIS A 15 5.93 -6.71 5.10
CA HIS A 15 5.67 -7.78 4.12
C HIS A 15 4.18 -7.89 3.84
N THR A 16 3.37 -7.78 4.88
CA THR A 16 1.92 -7.75 4.79
C THR A 16 1.31 -6.80 5.82
N VAL A 17 0.00 -6.64 5.74
CA VAL A 17 -0.83 -5.84 6.63
C VAL A 17 -2.13 -6.56 6.98
N ALA A 18 -2.67 -6.26 8.15
CA ALA A 18 -4.00 -6.70 8.58
C ALA A 18 -4.89 -5.50 8.87
N LEU A 19 -6.19 -5.61 8.57
CA LEU A 19 -7.20 -4.64 9.02
C LEU A 19 -8.04 -5.22 10.14
N ILE A 20 -8.02 -4.53 11.28
CA ILE A 20 -8.67 -4.92 12.53
C ILE A 20 -9.81 -3.95 12.81
N ALA A 21 -11.01 -4.48 12.92
CA ALA A 21 -12.19 -3.74 13.31
C ALA A 21 -12.21 -3.44 14.82
N LYS A 22 -12.91 -2.36 15.19
CA LYS A 22 -13.17 -1.98 16.59
C LYS A 22 -13.90 -3.04 17.42
N ASP A 23 -14.54 -4.04 16.80
CA ASP A 23 -15.13 -5.17 17.53
C ASP A 23 -14.12 -6.30 17.85
N GLY A 24 -12.84 -6.11 17.51
CA GLY A 24 -11.78 -7.09 17.72
C GLY A 24 -11.63 -8.11 16.59
N SER A 25 -12.27 -7.91 15.43
CA SER A 25 -12.15 -8.81 14.28
C SER A 25 -11.07 -8.38 13.28
N ILE A 26 -10.14 -9.27 12.94
CA ILE A 26 -9.31 -9.16 11.75
C ILE A 26 -10.16 -9.61 10.56
N ASP A 27 -10.60 -8.66 9.73
CA ASP A 27 -11.50 -8.92 8.60
C ASP A 27 -10.77 -8.93 7.24
N TRP A 28 -9.53 -8.42 7.20
CA TRP A 28 -8.69 -8.42 6.00
C TRP A 28 -7.26 -8.81 6.36
N LEU A 29 -6.75 -9.83 5.70
CA LEU A 29 -5.36 -10.26 5.80
C LEU A 29 -4.99 -11.06 4.55
N CYS A 30 -3.88 -10.68 3.92
CA CYS A 30 -3.25 -11.44 2.85
C CYS A 30 -1.95 -12.04 3.37
N LEU A 31 -1.65 -13.29 3.04
CA LEU A 31 -0.44 -13.96 3.49
C LEU A 31 0.17 -14.80 2.35
N PRO A 32 1.50 -14.86 2.23
CA PRO A 32 2.49 -14.23 3.12
C PRO A 32 2.77 -12.74 2.81
N TYR A 33 2.30 -12.21 1.68
CA TYR A 33 2.54 -10.82 1.26
C TYR A 33 1.23 -10.05 1.09
N ILE A 34 1.30 -8.71 1.09
CA ILE A 34 0.13 -7.83 0.93
C ILE A 34 -0.65 -8.10 -0.37
N ASP A 35 0.03 -8.45 -1.47
CA ASP A 35 -0.56 -8.79 -2.77
C ASP A 35 -0.88 -10.28 -2.94
N SER A 36 -0.66 -11.11 -1.91
CA SER A 36 -1.03 -12.53 -1.93
C SER A 36 -2.55 -12.73 -1.84
N PRO A 37 -3.05 -13.95 -2.14
CA PRO A 37 -4.45 -14.27 -1.89
C PRO A 37 -4.88 -14.02 -0.44
N GLY A 38 -6.08 -13.47 -0.27
CA GLY A 38 -6.60 -13.16 1.05
C GLY A 38 -6.98 -14.42 1.82
N VAL A 39 -6.52 -14.51 3.07
CA VAL A 39 -6.88 -15.58 4.02
C VAL A 39 -8.03 -15.16 4.94
N PHE A 40 -8.20 -13.86 5.13
CA PHE A 40 -9.40 -13.23 5.70
C PHE A 40 -9.88 -12.16 4.73
N ASN A 41 -11.16 -12.19 4.41
CA ASN A 41 -11.80 -11.47 3.33
C ASN A 41 -13.17 -10.93 3.75
N ALA A 42 -13.48 -10.86 5.05
CA ALA A 42 -14.74 -10.34 5.56
C ALA A 42 -15.00 -8.88 5.15
N LEU A 43 -13.94 -8.15 4.78
CA LEU A 43 -14.03 -6.84 4.13
C LEU A 43 -14.75 -6.91 2.75
N LEU A 44 -14.54 -7.98 1.99
CA LEU A 44 -15.13 -8.20 0.67
C LEU A 44 -16.46 -8.96 0.75
N ASP A 45 -16.58 -9.93 1.65
CA ASP A 45 -17.82 -10.69 1.86
C ASP A 45 -17.99 -11.01 3.35
N ALA A 46 -18.98 -10.38 4.00
CA ALA A 46 -19.12 -10.45 5.45
C ALA A 46 -19.56 -11.84 5.96
N ARG A 47 -19.95 -12.76 5.06
CA ARG A 47 -20.43 -14.11 5.40
C ARG A 47 -19.42 -15.18 5.00
N LYS A 48 -18.88 -15.11 3.79
CA LYS A 48 -17.98 -16.11 3.22
C LYS A 48 -16.51 -15.77 3.45
N GLY A 49 -16.21 -14.49 3.66
CA GLY A 49 -14.84 -14.00 3.63
C GLY A 49 -13.96 -14.48 4.78
N GLY A 50 -14.53 -15.01 5.85
CA GLY A 50 -13.76 -15.48 7.00
C GLY A 50 -13.10 -14.36 7.80
N ASN A 51 -12.74 -14.65 9.04
CA ASN A 51 -12.13 -13.68 9.95
C ASN A 51 -11.41 -14.34 11.15
N PHE A 52 -10.68 -13.52 11.89
CA PHE A 52 -10.18 -13.85 13.23
C PHE A 52 -10.65 -12.81 14.26
N ALA A 53 -11.61 -13.16 15.10
CA ALA A 53 -12.21 -12.26 16.08
C ALA A 53 -11.97 -12.68 17.54
N LEU A 54 -11.79 -11.67 18.40
CA LEU A 54 -11.78 -11.77 19.86
C LEU A 54 -12.73 -10.69 20.40
N THR A 55 -13.93 -11.09 20.82
CA THR A 55 -15.03 -10.14 21.09
C THR A 55 -15.82 -10.54 22.34
N PRO A 56 -16.27 -9.59 23.19
CA PRO A 56 -17.20 -9.88 24.27
C PRO A 56 -18.52 -10.48 23.74
N ILE A 57 -19.09 -11.47 24.43
CA ILE A 57 -20.37 -12.09 24.02
C ILE A 57 -21.61 -11.28 24.44
N VAL A 58 -21.42 -10.29 25.31
CA VAL A 58 -22.46 -9.39 25.83
C VAL A 58 -22.37 -8.04 25.12
N PRO A 59 -23.43 -7.21 25.11
CA PRO A 59 -23.36 -5.87 24.53
C PRO A 59 -22.19 -5.03 25.07
N PHE A 60 -21.51 -4.31 24.18
CA PHE A 60 -20.32 -3.53 24.51
C PHE A 60 -20.21 -2.26 23.66
N ASP A 61 -19.52 -1.26 24.21
CA ASP A 61 -18.93 -0.15 23.47
C ASP A 61 -17.46 -0.48 23.18
N SER A 62 -16.91 0.05 22.08
CA SER A 62 -15.50 -0.14 21.74
C SER A 62 -14.85 1.10 21.13
N ALA A 63 -13.60 1.34 21.46
CA ALA A 63 -12.75 2.36 20.84
C ALA A 63 -11.36 1.80 20.57
N ALA A 64 -10.76 2.21 19.45
CA ALA A 64 -9.41 1.79 19.08
C ALA A 64 -8.48 3.00 18.98
N GLU A 65 -7.24 2.82 19.43
CA GLU A 65 -6.16 3.79 19.33
C GLU A 65 -4.83 3.07 19.09
N TYR A 66 -3.84 3.76 18.56
CA TYR A 66 -2.50 3.21 18.47
C TYR A 66 -1.71 3.56 19.73
N ILE A 67 -0.80 2.68 20.16
CA ILE A 67 0.29 3.10 21.04
C ILE A 67 1.03 4.24 20.34
N GLU A 68 1.30 5.32 21.07
CA GLU A 68 1.86 6.56 20.53
C GLU A 68 3.10 6.28 19.67
N ASP A 69 3.10 6.85 18.46
CA ASP A 69 4.18 6.73 17.48
C ASP A 69 4.51 5.29 17.06
N THR A 70 3.49 4.40 17.00
CA THR A 70 3.64 3.02 16.53
C THR A 70 2.56 2.55 15.55
N ASN A 71 2.72 1.36 14.95
CA ASN A 71 1.65 0.59 14.31
C ASN A 71 1.16 -0.57 15.22
N VAL A 72 1.15 -0.38 16.54
CA VAL A 72 0.55 -1.31 17.51
C VAL A 72 -0.83 -0.79 17.89
N LEU A 73 -1.87 -1.58 17.61
CA LEU A 73 -3.26 -1.18 17.81
C LEU A 73 -3.75 -1.67 19.17
N ILE A 74 -4.44 -0.80 19.91
CA ILE A 74 -5.16 -1.13 21.13
C ILE A 74 -6.65 -0.91 20.89
N THR A 75 -7.44 -1.96 21.07
CA THR A 75 -8.91 -1.88 21.10
C THR A 75 -9.40 -2.08 22.52
N ARG A 76 -10.13 -1.09 23.08
CA ARG A 76 -10.73 -1.19 24.40
C ARG A 76 -12.21 -1.47 24.31
N PHE A 77 -12.66 -2.46 25.08
CA PHE A 77 -14.06 -2.85 25.20
C PHE A 77 -14.60 -2.42 26.56
N ARG A 78 -15.83 -1.87 26.56
CA ARG A 78 -16.59 -1.56 27.78
C ARG A 78 -17.93 -2.26 27.72
N THR A 79 -18.16 -3.16 28.66
CA THR A 79 -19.46 -3.80 28.90
C THR A 79 -20.12 -3.17 30.12
N SER A 80 -21.33 -3.60 30.49
CA SER A 80 -21.98 -3.17 31.73
C SER A 80 -21.24 -3.59 33.01
N SER A 81 -20.37 -4.60 32.95
CA SER A 81 -19.74 -5.20 34.13
C SER A 81 -18.21 -5.35 34.06
N ALA A 82 -17.58 -4.92 32.96
CA ALA A 82 -16.15 -5.12 32.75
C ALA A 82 -15.55 -4.17 31.71
N GLN A 83 -14.24 -3.97 31.82
CA GLN A 83 -13.41 -3.33 30.79
C GLN A 83 -12.26 -4.27 30.40
N ALA A 84 -11.96 -4.32 29.11
CA ALA A 84 -10.90 -5.15 28.56
C ALA A 84 -10.13 -4.40 27.47
N GLU A 85 -8.89 -4.81 27.27
CA GLU A 85 -7.97 -4.27 26.25
C GLU A 85 -7.47 -5.40 25.37
N LEU A 86 -7.51 -5.20 24.06
CA LEU A 86 -6.93 -6.08 23.06
C LEU A 86 -5.81 -5.34 22.32
N THR A 87 -4.58 -5.80 22.48
CA THR A 87 -3.41 -5.25 21.78
C THR A 87 -3.07 -6.13 20.60
N ASP A 88 -3.03 -5.57 19.40
CA ASP A 88 -2.73 -6.25 18.14
C ASP A 88 -1.46 -5.67 17.50
N PHE A 89 -0.53 -6.55 17.08
CA PHE A 89 0.68 -6.14 16.37
C PHE A 89 1.26 -7.25 15.51
N MET A 90 2.11 -6.87 14.56
CA MET A 90 2.99 -7.78 13.83
C MET A 90 4.44 -7.42 14.13
N PRO A 91 5.28 -8.39 14.56
CA PRO A 91 6.70 -8.15 14.74
C PRO A 91 7.37 -7.74 13.43
N VAL A 92 8.24 -6.73 13.53
CA VAL A 92 9.09 -6.29 12.42
C VAL A 92 10.50 -6.82 12.67
N CYS A 93 10.97 -7.74 11.85
CA CYS A 93 12.33 -8.24 11.90
C CYS A 93 13.18 -7.44 10.92
N THR A 94 13.91 -6.43 11.39
CA THR A 94 15.01 -5.86 10.58
C THR A 94 16.24 -6.73 10.74
N CYS A 95 16.34 -7.70 9.86
CA CYS A 95 17.52 -8.52 9.69
C CYS A 95 18.71 -7.62 9.30
N ALA A 96 19.87 -7.82 9.92
CA ALA A 96 21.08 -7.11 9.51
C ALA A 96 21.42 -7.52 8.05
N PRO A 97 21.96 -6.61 7.22
CA PRO A 97 22.38 -6.95 5.87
C PRO A 97 23.32 -8.18 5.89
N GLY A 98 22.89 -9.29 5.29
CA GLY A 98 23.64 -10.55 5.24
C GLY A 98 23.25 -11.63 6.25
N SER A 99 22.20 -11.46 7.06
CA SER A 99 21.66 -12.56 7.88
C SER A 99 20.70 -13.44 7.07
N ASP A 100 20.75 -14.75 7.29
CA ASP A 100 19.83 -15.74 6.70
C ASP A 100 18.44 -15.77 7.35
N GLU A 101 18.20 -14.92 8.37
CA GLU A 101 16.90 -14.83 9.04
C GLU A 101 15.84 -14.28 8.07
N LYS A 102 14.77 -15.05 7.88
CA LYS A 102 13.62 -14.65 7.06
C LYS A 102 12.54 -14.08 7.95
N GLN A 103 11.93 -12.96 7.53
CA GLN A 103 10.74 -12.42 8.19
C GLN A 103 9.67 -13.52 8.32
N VAL A 104 9.32 -13.83 9.57
CA VAL A 104 8.21 -14.72 9.89
C VAL A 104 6.91 -13.92 9.77
N GLN A 105 5.90 -14.51 9.12
CA GLN A 105 4.59 -13.89 8.98
C GLN A 105 3.71 -14.30 10.16
N GLU A 106 3.64 -13.43 11.16
CA GLU A 106 2.90 -13.68 12.39
C GLU A 106 2.21 -12.43 12.94
N ILE A 107 1.08 -12.66 13.62
CA ILE A 107 0.28 -11.65 14.29
C ILE A 107 0.15 -12.06 15.75
N TYR A 108 0.42 -11.13 16.66
CA TYR A 108 0.18 -11.32 18.08
C TYR A 108 -1.03 -10.52 18.52
N ARG A 109 -1.81 -11.13 19.40
CA ARG A 109 -2.97 -10.51 20.03
C ARG A 109 -2.91 -10.77 21.53
N ARG A 110 -2.96 -9.71 22.32
CA ARG A 110 -2.93 -9.77 23.78
C ARG A 110 -4.24 -9.25 24.34
N LEU A 111 -5.03 -10.13 24.94
CA LEU A 111 -6.28 -9.78 25.62
C LEU A 111 -6.02 -9.63 27.12
N LYS A 112 -6.29 -8.46 27.68
CA LYS A 112 -6.14 -8.16 29.10
C LYS A 112 -7.45 -7.65 29.70
N MET A 113 -7.87 -8.24 30.80
CA MET A 113 -8.98 -7.72 31.60
C MET A 113 -8.49 -6.59 32.50
N LEU A 114 -9.04 -5.39 32.30
CA LEU A 114 -8.69 -4.20 33.08
C LEU A 114 -9.49 -4.09 34.38
N SER A 115 -10.77 -4.47 34.34
CA SER A 115 -11.65 -4.50 35.51
C SER A 115 -12.84 -5.42 35.30
N GLY A 116 -13.41 -5.92 36.40
CA GLY A 116 -14.64 -6.71 36.38
C GLY A 116 -14.50 -8.09 35.78
N LYS A 117 -15.59 -8.64 35.21
CA LYS A 117 -15.60 -9.96 34.58
C LYS A 117 -16.56 -10.03 33.40
N THR A 118 -16.16 -10.74 32.34
CA THR A 118 -16.99 -11.00 31.17
C THR A 118 -16.53 -12.26 30.44
N THR A 119 -17.32 -12.72 29.48
CA THR A 119 -16.94 -13.83 28.59
C THR A 119 -16.57 -13.27 27.21
N PHE A 120 -15.43 -13.71 26.70
CA PHE A 120 -14.98 -13.44 25.34
C PHE A 120 -15.21 -14.67 24.47
N LYS A 121 -15.54 -14.44 23.21
CA LYS A 121 -15.57 -15.46 22.16
C LYS A 121 -14.43 -15.24 21.18
N LEU A 122 -13.75 -16.32 20.86
CA LEU A 122 -12.81 -16.41 19.75
C LEU A 122 -13.51 -17.05 18.55
N LEU A 123 -13.34 -16.41 17.40
CA LEU A 123 -13.71 -16.97 16.09
C LEU A 123 -12.46 -17.01 15.23
N PHE A 124 -12.05 -18.18 14.78
CA PHE A 124 -10.96 -18.39 13.83
C PHE A 124 -11.52 -19.15 12.64
N ARG A 125 -11.81 -18.41 11.57
CA ARG A 125 -12.48 -18.89 10.36
C ARG A 125 -11.74 -18.38 9.13
N PRO A 126 -10.53 -18.87 8.83
CA PRO A 126 -9.87 -18.51 7.58
C PRO A 126 -10.70 -18.96 6.38
N ALA A 127 -10.62 -18.17 5.31
CA ALA A 127 -11.24 -18.46 4.03
C ALA A 127 -10.18 -18.26 2.95
N PHE A 128 -9.38 -19.30 2.75
CA PHE A 128 -8.22 -19.28 1.86
C PHE A 128 -8.58 -18.96 0.41
N ASP A 129 -7.63 -18.34 -0.29
CA ASP A 129 -7.75 -17.98 -1.70
C ASP A 129 -9.04 -17.21 -2.01
N TYR A 130 -9.31 -16.16 -1.23
CA TYR A 130 -10.53 -15.35 -1.34
C TYR A 130 -11.81 -16.18 -1.17
N ALA A 131 -11.81 -17.11 -0.22
CA ALA A 131 -12.88 -18.08 0.01
C ALA A 131 -13.18 -19.04 -1.17
N ARG A 132 -12.21 -19.27 -2.07
CA ARG A 132 -12.33 -20.28 -3.14
C ARG A 132 -11.86 -21.67 -2.71
N ALA A 133 -10.97 -21.74 -1.72
CA ALA A 133 -10.44 -23.01 -1.24
C ALA A 133 -11.19 -23.51 -0.01
N ASP A 134 -11.39 -24.83 0.05
CA ASP A 134 -11.90 -25.49 1.24
C ASP A 134 -10.90 -25.37 2.40
N THR A 135 -11.44 -25.33 3.62
CA THR A 135 -10.66 -25.17 4.85
C THR A 135 -10.94 -26.33 5.78
N GLU A 136 -9.89 -27.08 6.11
CA GLU A 136 -9.92 -28.13 7.11
C GLU A 136 -9.26 -27.67 8.40
N TYR A 137 -9.70 -28.22 9.54
CA TYR A 137 -9.20 -27.87 10.87
C TYR A 137 -8.55 -29.09 11.53
N LYS A 138 -7.43 -28.83 12.20
CA LYS A 138 -6.81 -29.78 13.13
C LYS A 138 -6.63 -29.12 14.48
N ILE A 139 -7.33 -29.65 15.48
CA ILE A 139 -7.28 -29.14 16.86
C ILE A 139 -6.08 -29.71 17.59
N HIS A 140 -5.42 -28.86 18.37
CA HIS A 140 -4.29 -29.19 19.23
C HIS A 140 -4.56 -28.68 20.66
N PRO A 141 -3.84 -29.18 21.69
CA PRO A 141 -4.10 -28.77 23.07
C PRO A 141 -3.98 -27.26 23.33
N HIS A 142 -3.11 -26.58 22.58
CA HIS A 142 -2.79 -25.16 22.75
C HIS A 142 -3.14 -24.31 21.51
N GLY A 143 -3.86 -24.87 20.54
CA GLY A 143 -4.07 -24.17 19.29
C GLY A 143 -4.92 -24.93 18.29
N VAL A 144 -5.10 -24.31 17.13
CA VAL A 144 -5.80 -24.86 15.98
C VAL A 144 -4.99 -24.56 14.74
N GLN A 145 -4.85 -25.55 13.87
CA GLN A 145 -4.38 -25.36 12.52
C GLN A 145 -5.57 -25.36 11.58
N ALA A 146 -5.57 -24.43 10.65
CA ALA A 146 -6.46 -24.45 9.50
C ALA A 146 -5.60 -24.56 8.24
N TYR A 147 -5.92 -25.49 7.35
CA TYR A 147 -5.14 -25.72 6.14
C TYR A 147 -6.04 -25.83 4.91
N SER A 148 -5.49 -25.37 3.79
CA SER A 148 -5.98 -25.61 2.43
C SER A 148 -5.04 -26.58 1.73
N ALA A 149 -5.25 -26.83 0.44
CA ALA A 149 -4.32 -27.62 -0.37
C ALA A 149 -2.91 -26.99 -0.48
N LYS A 150 -2.77 -25.68 -0.25
CA LYS A 150 -1.52 -24.92 -0.45
C LYS A 150 -0.98 -24.24 0.80
N ASP A 151 -1.88 -23.82 1.68
CA ASP A 151 -1.57 -22.89 2.76
C ASP A 151 -1.94 -23.49 4.12
N THR A 152 -1.18 -23.12 5.15
CA THR A 152 -1.50 -23.47 6.54
C THR A 152 -1.45 -22.23 7.41
N LEU A 153 -2.44 -22.06 8.26
CA LEU A 153 -2.48 -21.06 9.31
C LEU A 153 -2.58 -21.75 10.67
N THR A 154 -1.70 -21.35 11.57
CA THR A 154 -1.60 -21.93 12.90
C THR A 154 -1.88 -20.86 13.92
N LEU A 155 -2.94 -21.05 14.70
CA LEU A 155 -3.32 -20.18 15.81
C LEU A 155 -3.00 -20.90 17.12
N VAL A 156 -2.12 -20.32 17.93
CA VAL A 156 -1.75 -20.83 19.26
C VAL A 156 -2.10 -19.82 20.36
N SER A 157 -2.29 -20.29 21.59
CA SER A 157 -2.51 -19.45 22.76
C SER A 157 -1.56 -19.81 23.92
N SER A 158 -1.43 -18.90 24.88
CA SER A 158 -0.63 -19.12 26.08
C SER A 158 -1.27 -20.06 27.10
N LEU A 159 -2.59 -20.31 27.01
CA LEU A 159 -3.32 -21.31 27.81
C LEU A 159 -3.93 -22.40 26.92
N PRO A 160 -4.14 -23.63 27.44
CA PRO A 160 -4.90 -24.65 26.72
C PRO A 160 -6.39 -24.30 26.68
N PHE A 161 -7.06 -24.66 25.59
CA PHE A 161 -8.49 -24.36 25.40
C PHE A 161 -9.15 -25.37 24.49
N ARG A 162 -10.45 -25.58 24.71
CA ARG A 162 -11.27 -26.48 23.91
C ARG A 162 -11.86 -25.68 22.76
N PHE A 163 -11.32 -25.92 21.57
CA PHE A 163 -12.00 -25.54 20.34
C PHE A 163 -13.15 -26.48 20.06
N ASP A 164 -14.18 -25.99 19.37
CA ASP A 164 -15.16 -26.87 18.73
C ASP A 164 -14.44 -27.79 17.72
N GLU A 165 -14.68 -29.09 17.78
CA GLU A 165 -13.98 -30.07 16.92
C GLU A 165 -14.22 -29.83 15.41
N LYS A 166 -15.25 -29.08 15.05
CA LYS A 166 -15.62 -28.78 13.67
C LYS A 166 -15.31 -27.34 13.26
N ARG A 167 -14.89 -26.46 14.19
CA ARG A 167 -14.68 -25.02 13.93
C ARG A 167 -13.64 -24.42 14.87
N GLY A 168 -12.87 -23.44 14.40
CA GLY A 168 -11.97 -22.66 15.25
C GLY A 168 -12.69 -21.69 16.21
N GLU A 169 -13.61 -22.16 17.04
CA GLU A 169 -14.35 -21.34 18.00
C GLU A 169 -14.03 -21.74 19.44
N ALA A 170 -13.93 -20.75 20.33
CA ALA A 170 -13.73 -20.97 21.78
C ALA A 170 -14.33 -19.83 22.61
N GLU A 171 -14.64 -20.09 23.88
CA GLU A 171 -15.13 -19.10 24.83
C GLU A 171 -14.26 -19.07 26.09
N PHE A 172 -14.00 -17.87 26.62
CA PHE A 172 -13.13 -17.64 27.77
C PHE A 172 -13.86 -16.80 28.79
N HIS A 173 -13.95 -17.30 30.01
CA HIS A 173 -14.50 -16.58 31.15
C HIS A 173 -13.35 -15.88 31.85
N LEU A 174 -13.31 -14.55 31.75
CA LEU A 174 -12.18 -13.76 32.23
C LEU A 174 -12.60 -12.82 33.35
N LYS A 175 -11.70 -12.64 34.31
CA LYS A 175 -11.81 -11.70 35.43
C LYS A 175 -10.66 -10.71 35.39
N GLU A 176 -10.81 -9.63 36.15
CA GLU A 176 -9.79 -8.60 36.33
C GLU A 176 -8.39 -9.18 36.58
N GLY A 177 -7.41 -8.67 35.83
CA GLY A 177 -6.02 -9.12 35.91
C GLY A 177 -5.66 -10.28 34.98
N ASP A 178 -6.64 -11.02 34.44
CA ASP A 178 -6.36 -12.09 33.49
C ASP A 178 -5.75 -11.53 32.20
N ILE A 179 -4.72 -12.22 31.69
CA ILE A 179 -4.02 -11.92 30.44
C ILE A 179 -3.99 -13.20 29.60
N LEU A 180 -4.33 -13.08 28.33
CA LEU A 180 -4.24 -14.15 27.34
C LEU A 180 -3.49 -13.65 26.11
N TRP A 181 -2.58 -14.48 25.63
CA TRP A 181 -1.88 -14.24 24.37
C TRP A 181 -2.34 -15.20 23.29
N PHE A 182 -2.38 -14.70 22.07
CA PHE A 182 -2.63 -15.47 20.86
C PHE A 182 -1.58 -15.11 19.82
N ARG A 183 -1.12 -16.11 19.07
CA ARG A 183 -0.25 -15.93 17.90
C ARG A 183 -0.85 -16.66 16.72
N LEU A 184 -1.08 -15.93 15.63
CA LEU A 184 -1.41 -16.50 14.33
C LEU A 184 -0.16 -16.49 13.47
N ARG A 185 0.24 -17.64 12.92
CA ARG A 185 1.43 -17.78 12.08
C ARG A 185 1.13 -18.50 10.77
N TYR A 186 1.73 -18.01 9.69
CA TYR A 186 1.66 -18.63 8.37
C TYR A 186 2.68 -19.77 8.21
N ASP A 187 2.24 -20.89 7.64
CA ASP A 187 3.04 -22.08 7.30
C ASP A 187 3.80 -22.70 8.50
N GLU A 188 3.25 -22.55 9.72
CA GLU A 188 3.78 -23.21 10.91
C GLU A 188 3.24 -24.64 11.03
N LYS A 189 4.13 -25.63 10.91
CA LYS A 189 3.76 -27.05 10.93
C LYS A 189 3.51 -27.60 12.33
N THR A 190 4.15 -27.03 13.34
CA THR A 190 4.10 -27.53 14.72
C THR A 190 3.53 -26.45 15.65
N PRO A 191 2.26 -26.58 16.08
CA PRO A 191 1.68 -25.68 17.05
C PRO A 191 2.22 -26.01 18.44
N GLU A 192 3.06 -25.12 18.97
CA GLU A 192 3.52 -25.19 20.34
C GLU A 192 2.79 -24.16 21.21
N ARG A 193 2.80 -24.38 22.52
CA ARG A 193 2.25 -23.39 23.47
C ARG A 193 2.99 -22.07 23.29
N LEU A 194 2.24 -20.98 23.23
CA LEU A 194 2.83 -19.65 23.15
C LEU A 194 3.48 -19.27 24.48
N ASP A 195 4.77 -18.96 24.44
CA ASP A 195 5.49 -18.43 25.59
C ASP A 195 5.16 -16.94 25.78
N GLU A 196 4.63 -16.59 26.95
CA GLU A 196 4.19 -15.22 27.24
C GLU A 196 5.35 -14.25 27.37
N HIS A 197 6.53 -14.71 27.80
CA HIS A 197 7.70 -13.87 27.92
C HIS A 197 8.24 -13.49 26.53
N GLN A 198 8.32 -14.45 25.61
CA GLN A 198 8.67 -14.20 24.21
C GLN A 198 7.67 -13.26 23.53
N ALA A 199 6.37 -13.44 23.77
CA ALA A 199 5.34 -12.58 23.21
C ALA A 199 5.44 -11.13 23.72
N GLU A 200 5.74 -10.94 25.01
CA GLU A 200 5.95 -9.62 25.59
C GLU A 200 7.24 -8.95 25.08
N GLU A 201 8.32 -9.70 24.88
CA GLU A 201 9.54 -9.16 24.25
C GLU A 201 9.30 -8.76 22.79
N ALA A 202 8.56 -9.56 22.01
CA ALA A 202 8.18 -9.22 20.65
C ALA A 202 7.36 -7.91 20.59
N LEU A 203 6.46 -7.68 21.55
CA LEU A 203 5.72 -6.42 21.66
C LEU A 203 6.67 -5.25 21.92
N LYS A 204 7.59 -5.37 22.87
CA LYS A 204 8.58 -4.32 23.19
C LYS A 204 9.49 -4.02 22.01
N GLU A 205 9.94 -5.03 21.28
CA GLU A 205 10.74 -4.89 20.08
C GLU A 205 9.98 -4.18 18.97
N THR A 206 8.72 -4.55 18.76
CA THR A 206 7.86 -3.90 17.75
C THR A 206 7.64 -2.43 18.07
N ILE A 207 7.37 -2.09 19.34
CA ILE A 207 7.25 -0.68 19.79
C ILE A 207 8.56 0.07 19.55
N ARG A 208 9.70 -0.50 19.97
CA ARG A 208 11.03 0.09 19.75
C ARG A 208 11.33 0.30 18.28
N TYR A 209 10.95 -0.64 17.42
CA TYR A 209 11.14 -0.51 15.98
C TYR A 209 10.42 0.72 15.42
N TRP A 210 9.11 0.83 15.66
CA TRP A 210 8.31 1.93 15.09
C TRP A 210 8.71 3.29 15.63
N GLN A 211 8.90 3.40 16.95
CA GLN A 211 9.36 4.64 17.57
C GLN A 211 10.80 4.98 17.13
N GLY A 212 11.66 3.98 16.98
CA GLY A 212 13.01 4.14 16.47
C GLY A 212 13.01 4.69 15.05
N TRP A 213 12.28 4.04 14.13
CA TRP A 213 12.16 4.47 12.74
C TRP A 213 11.60 5.89 12.63
N LEU A 214 10.52 6.20 13.35
CA LEU A 214 9.87 7.52 13.25
C LEU A 214 10.76 8.66 13.79
N ASN A 215 11.62 8.38 14.77
CA ASN A 215 12.55 9.36 15.34
C ASN A 215 13.90 9.43 14.59
N GLN A 216 14.14 8.56 13.59
CA GLN A 216 15.32 8.64 12.74
C GLN A 216 15.18 9.82 11.76
N SER A 217 16.26 10.58 11.60
CA SER A 217 16.42 11.57 10.53
C SER A 217 17.77 11.31 9.86
N GLU A 218 17.74 10.50 8.79
CA GLU A 218 18.92 10.09 8.03
C GLU A 218 19.49 11.25 7.20
N THR A 219 18.62 12.18 6.81
CA THR A 219 18.98 13.36 6.02
C THR A 219 19.51 14.52 6.87
N GLY A 220 19.42 14.44 8.21
CA GLY A 220 19.70 15.54 9.13
C GLY A 220 18.69 16.70 9.07
N ARG A 221 17.62 16.57 8.29
CA ARG A 221 16.53 17.56 8.24
C ARG A 221 15.81 17.61 9.58
N ARG A 222 15.53 18.83 10.04
CA ARG A 222 14.67 19.09 11.19
C ARG A 222 13.38 19.73 10.70
N ILE A 223 12.26 19.12 11.06
CA ILE A 223 10.93 19.60 10.73
C ILE A 223 10.21 19.88 12.03
N ASP A 224 9.64 21.06 12.14
CA ASP A 224 8.67 21.36 13.20
C ASP A 224 7.26 21.35 12.59
N PRO A 225 6.53 20.25 12.72
CA PRO A 225 5.16 20.17 12.21
C PRO A 225 4.15 20.92 13.10
N GLY A 226 4.59 21.50 14.22
CA GLY A 226 3.75 22.21 15.17
C GLY A 226 2.51 21.38 15.58
N PRO A 227 1.29 21.92 15.44
CA PRO A 227 0.07 21.23 15.85
C PRO A 227 -0.25 19.97 15.00
N TYR A 228 0.37 19.83 13.82
CA TYR A 228 0.09 18.73 12.90
C TYR A 228 0.96 17.49 13.15
N LYS A 229 1.84 17.49 14.17
CA LYS A 229 2.77 16.38 14.46
C LYS A 229 2.08 15.02 14.47
N LYS A 230 0.97 14.89 15.21
CA LYS A 230 0.24 13.61 15.33
C LYS A 230 -0.29 13.09 13.99
N MET A 231 -0.82 13.98 13.17
CA MET A 231 -1.34 13.64 11.84
C MET A 231 -0.19 13.22 10.91
N LEU A 232 0.90 13.97 10.93
CA LEU A 232 2.07 13.70 10.10
C LEU A 232 2.75 12.38 10.47
N ASN A 233 2.97 12.12 11.77
CA ASN A 233 3.51 10.85 12.27
C ASN A 233 2.63 9.67 11.88
N ARG A 234 1.30 9.81 12.02
CA ARG A 234 0.37 8.73 11.65
C ARG A 234 0.42 8.42 10.16
N SER A 235 0.43 9.46 9.31
CA SER A 235 0.56 9.30 7.85
C SER A 235 1.89 8.65 7.47
N ALA A 236 3.01 9.09 8.06
CA ALA A 236 4.34 8.53 7.79
C ALA A 236 4.39 7.02 8.10
N LEU A 237 3.85 6.62 9.25
CA LEU A 237 3.80 5.22 9.67
C LEU A 237 2.91 4.36 8.76
N VAL A 238 1.83 4.91 8.18
CA VAL A 238 1.00 4.20 7.19
C VAL A 238 1.73 4.05 5.87
N LEU A 239 2.40 5.10 5.39
CA LEU A 239 3.23 5.03 4.18
C LEU A 239 4.35 3.99 4.35
N LYS A 240 4.96 3.92 5.54
CA LYS A 240 5.95 2.90 5.86
C LYS A 240 5.37 1.48 5.88
N LEU A 241 4.11 1.28 6.31
CA LEU A 241 3.46 -0.03 6.22
C LEU A 241 3.26 -0.52 4.79
N LEU A 242 3.09 0.40 3.84
CA LEU A 242 2.94 0.09 2.42
C LEU A 242 4.27 -0.18 1.71
N TYR A 243 5.40 0.15 2.35
CA TYR A 243 6.74 -0.16 1.87
C TYR A 243 7.05 -1.65 2.05
N TYR A 244 7.38 -2.32 0.95
CA TYR A 244 7.77 -3.72 0.92
C TYR A 244 9.29 -3.85 1.04
N GLU A 245 9.76 -4.09 2.26
CA GLU A 245 11.18 -4.06 2.62
C GLU A 245 12.09 -4.91 1.72
N PRO A 246 11.73 -6.16 1.34
CA PRO A 246 12.64 -7.04 0.60
C PRO A 246 13.09 -6.52 -0.76
N THR A 247 12.30 -5.65 -1.38
CA THR A 247 12.64 -5.10 -2.70
C THR A 247 12.69 -3.59 -2.73
N GLY A 248 12.08 -2.90 -1.78
CA GLY A 248 11.96 -1.45 -1.76
C GLY A 248 10.78 -0.89 -2.53
N THR A 249 9.87 -1.74 -3.04
CA THR A 249 8.62 -1.31 -3.69
C THR A 249 7.61 -0.79 -2.69
N ILE A 250 6.59 -0.06 -3.17
CA ILE A 250 5.56 0.54 -2.33
C ILE A 250 4.20 0.22 -2.93
N SER A 251 3.34 -0.42 -2.15
CA SER A 251 1.96 -0.68 -2.57
C SER A 251 1.14 0.62 -2.60
N ALA A 252 0.28 0.81 -3.61
CA ALA A 252 -0.61 1.98 -3.67
C ALA A 252 -1.63 1.99 -2.52
N ALA A 253 -2.15 0.82 -2.13
CA ALA A 253 -3.00 0.64 -0.96
C ALA A 253 -2.86 -0.75 -0.33
N ALA A 254 -3.48 -0.93 0.83
CA ALA A 254 -3.51 -2.20 1.57
C ALA A 254 -4.61 -3.18 1.13
N THR A 255 -5.50 -2.75 0.24
CA THR A 255 -6.78 -3.42 -0.03
C THR A 255 -7.04 -3.55 -1.52
N THR A 256 -7.91 -4.49 -1.86
CA THR A 256 -8.52 -4.60 -3.19
C THR A 256 -10.02 -4.36 -3.11
N SER A 257 -10.64 -4.01 -4.24
CA SER A 257 -12.09 -4.07 -4.47
C SER A 257 -12.97 -3.28 -3.51
N LEU A 258 -12.38 -2.31 -2.81
CA LEU A 258 -13.19 -1.31 -2.12
C LEU A 258 -13.72 -0.32 -3.15
N PRO A 259 -15.02 0.03 -3.07
CA PRO A 259 -15.64 0.85 -4.09
C PRO A 259 -15.30 2.33 -3.96
N GLU A 260 -15.00 3.00 -5.08
CA GLU A 260 -14.93 4.48 -5.14
C GLU A 260 -16.25 5.11 -4.66
N ALA A 261 -17.38 4.51 -5.05
CA ALA A 261 -18.72 4.84 -4.58
C ALA A 261 -19.49 3.55 -4.31
N VAL A 262 -20.10 3.42 -3.14
CA VAL A 262 -20.86 2.22 -2.75
C VAL A 262 -21.91 1.87 -3.82
N GLY A 263 -21.91 0.62 -4.27
CA GLY A 263 -22.74 0.11 -5.37
C GLY A 263 -22.17 0.35 -6.78
N GLY A 264 -21.06 1.09 -6.89
CA GLY A 264 -20.37 1.35 -8.14
C GLY A 264 -19.48 0.19 -8.61
N GLU A 265 -19.05 0.29 -9.87
CA GLU A 265 -18.24 -0.72 -10.56
C GLU A 265 -16.72 -0.48 -10.48
N ARG A 266 -16.29 0.67 -9.96
CA ARG A 266 -14.87 1.04 -9.85
C ARG A 266 -14.29 0.52 -8.53
N ASN A 267 -14.04 -0.79 -8.54
CA ASN A 267 -13.59 -1.56 -7.41
C ASN A 267 -12.29 -2.26 -7.83
N TRP A 268 -11.16 -1.54 -7.74
CA TRP A 268 -9.87 -2.01 -8.28
C TRP A 268 -8.99 -2.62 -7.20
N ASP A 269 -8.03 -3.43 -7.63
CA ASP A 269 -6.95 -3.92 -6.78
C ASP A 269 -5.81 -2.90 -6.77
N TYR A 270 -5.50 -2.36 -5.60
CA TYR A 270 -4.46 -1.34 -5.39
C TYR A 270 -3.24 -1.91 -4.64
N ARG A 271 -3.11 -3.23 -4.52
CA ARG A 271 -2.03 -3.86 -3.73
C ARG A 271 -0.69 -3.98 -4.45
N TYR A 272 -0.54 -3.25 -5.56
CA TYR A 272 0.61 -3.29 -6.47
C TYR A 272 1.41 -1.99 -6.40
N THR A 273 2.63 -1.99 -6.95
CA THR A 273 3.47 -0.79 -6.97
C THR A 273 3.25 -0.01 -8.27
N TRP A 274 2.63 1.16 -8.18
CA TRP A 274 2.62 2.16 -9.25
C TRP A 274 3.87 3.03 -9.14
N VAL A 275 4.54 3.28 -10.27
CA VAL A 275 5.74 4.14 -10.30
C VAL A 275 5.41 5.54 -9.77
N ARG A 276 4.26 6.10 -10.18
CA ARG A 276 3.72 7.36 -9.68
C ARG A 276 3.59 7.38 -8.16
N ASP A 277 2.77 6.49 -7.61
CA ASP A 277 2.36 6.47 -6.22
C ASP A 277 3.55 6.21 -5.29
N ALA A 278 4.46 5.33 -5.72
CA ALA A 278 5.74 5.13 -5.04
C ALA A 278 6.59 6.40 -5.04
N SER A 279 6.71 7.12 -6.16
CA SER A 279 7.52 8.34 -6.22
C SER A 279 7.00 9.45 -5.29
N LEU A 280 5.68 9.61 -5.20
CA LEU A 280 5.04 10.57 -4.30
C LEU A 280 5.25 10.19 -2.84
N THR A 281 5.11 8.89 -2.53
CA THR A 281 5.34 8.36 -1.18
C THR A 281 6.77 8.60 -0.73
N LEU A 282 7.75 8.31 -1.58
CA LEU A 282 9.16 8.52 -1.30
C LEU A 282 9.51 9.98 -1.11
N GLN A 283 8.92 10.87 -1.91
CA GLN A 283 9.09 12.30 -1.71
C GLN A 283 8.58 12.74 -0.33
N ALA A 284 7.42 12.24 0.10
CA ALA A 284 6.90 12.52 1.43
C ALA A 284 7.84 12.01 2.53
N LEU A 285 8.24 10.73 2.48
CA LEU A 285 9.16 10.13 3.46
C LEU A 285 10.52 10.83 3.51
N PHE A 286 11.08 11.19 2.35
CA PHE A 286 12.33 11.94 2.27
C PHE A 286 12.21 13.35 2.86
N ASN A 287 11.09 14.03 2.60
CA ASN A 287 10.81 15.32 3.23
C ASN A 287 10.76 15.21 4.74
N LEU A 288 10.30 14.07 5.28
CA LEU A 288 10.29 13.73 6.71
C LEU A 288 11.66 13.31 7.27
N GLY A 289 12.63 13.05 6.41
CA GLY A 289 14.00 12.71 6.78
C GLY A 289 14.35 11.24 6.66
N HIS A 290 13.48 10.41 6.08
CA HIS A 290 13.73 9.00 5.79
C HIS A 290 14.25 8.82 4.34
N MET A 291 15.46 8.29 4.21
CA MET A 291 16.19 8.10 2.95
C MET A 291 16.34 6.62 2.57
N SER A 292 16.38 5.71 3.54
CA SER A 292 16.57 4.28 3.30
C SER A 292 15.52 3.67 2.35
N GLU A 293 14.25 4.07 2.48
CA GLU A 293 13.18 3.60 1.58
C GLU A 293 13.38 4.09 0.14
N THR A 294 13.90 5.31 -0.01
CA THR A 294 14.25 5.89 -1.31
C THR A 294 15.35 5.08 -1.98
N GLU A 295 16.41 4.74 -1.25
CA GLU A 295 17.50 3.94 -1.83
C GLU A 295 17.03 2.53 -2.21
N GLY A 296 16.13 1.93 -1.41
CA GLY A 296 15.48 0.66 -1.74
C GLY A 296 14.76 0.71 -3.07
N PHE A 297 13.91 1.71 -3.28
CA PHE A 297 13.16 1.85 -4.52
C PHE A 297 14.04 2.18 -5.73
N ILE A 298 15.10 2.99 -5.56
CA ILE A 298 16.07 3.25 -6.64
C ILE A 298 16.73 1.94 -7.07
N ARG A 299 17.18 1.09 -6.13
CA ARG A 299 17.76 -0.21 -6.46
C ARG A 299 16.77 -1.11 -7.19
N TRP A 300 15.49 -1.07 -6.82
CA TRP A 300 14.45 -1.79 -7.53
C TRP A 300 14.25 -1.29 -8.96
N ILE A 301 14.18 0.03 -9.15
CA ILE A 301 14.16 0.67 -10.47
C ILE A 301 15.39 0.21 -11.26
N GLU A 302 16.60 0.39 -10.75
CA GLU A 302 17.85 0.01 -11.45
C GLU A 302 17.82 -1.45 -11.93
N ARG A 303 17.37 -2.38 -11.08
CA ARG A 303 17.20 -3.79 -11.46
C ARG A 303 16.17 -3.95 -12.59
N LEU A 304 14.97 -3.39 -12.41
CA LEU A 304 13.89 -3.44 -13.39
C LEU A 304 14.35 -2.91 -14.77
N LEU A 305 15.10 -1.80 -14.77
CA LEU A 305 15.59 -1.15 -15.98
C LEU A 305 16.79 -1.85 -16.61
N SER A 306 17.58 -2.60 -15.83
CA SER A 306 18.71 -3.39 -16.35
C SER A 306 18.29 -4.64 -17.11
N GLU A 307 17.07 -5.11 -16.88
CA GLU A 307 16.56 -6.38 -17.42
C GLU A 307 15.64 -6.19 -18.64
N ARG A 308 15.23 -4.95 -18.98
CA ARG A 308 14.15 -4.70 -19.95
C ARG A 308 14.37 -3.48 -20.84
N ASP A 309 13.66 -3.47 -21.97
CA ASP A 309 13.60 -2.33 -22.89
C ASP A 309 12.60 -1.26 -22.41
N VAL A 310 12.84 0.00 -22.79
CA VAL A 310 11.97 1.15 -22.45
C VAL A 310 10.53 0.97 -22.96
N SER A 311 10.37 0.29 -24.09
CA SER A 311 9.06 0.00 -24.68
C SER A 311 8.24 -1.03 -23.88
N GLU A 312 8.86 -1.79 -22.98
CA GLU A 312 8.22 -2.82 -22.15
C GLU A 312 7.85 -2.32 -20.74
N MET A 313 8.11 -1.03 -20.46
CA MET A 313 7.76 -0.42 -19.19
C MET A 313 6.24 -0.39 -18.96
N GLN A 314 5.82 -0.69 -17.74
CA GLN A 314 4.43 -0.69 -17.29
C GLN A 314 4.26 0.33 -16.17
N ILE A 315 3.05 0.89 -16.05
CA ILE A 315 2.74 1.84 -14.98
C ILE A 315 2.85 1.21 -13.58
N MET A 316 2.60 -0.10 -13.49
CA MET A 316 2.61 -0.85 -12.24
C MET A 316 3.16 -2.26 -12.38
N TYR A 317 3.61 -2.80 -11.25
CA TYR A 317 4.21 -4.11 -11.11
C TYR A 317 3.74 -4.81 -9.83
N GLY A 318 3.87 -6.13 -9.78
CA GLY A 318 3.85 -6.87 -8.51
C GLY A 318 4.97 -6.38 -7.60
N LEU A 319 4.80 -6.53 -6.28
CA LEU A 319 5.76 -5.98 -5.33
C LEU A 319 7.14 -6.64 -5.42
N ARG A 320 7.22 -7.85 -5.98
CA ARG A 320 8.49 -8.55 -6.22
C ARG A 320 9.01 -8.34 -7.65
N GLY A 321 8.35 -7.49 -8.44
CA GLY A 321 8.73 -7.16 -9.82
C GLY A 321 7.97 -7.97 -10.89
N GLU A 322 6.90 -8.67 -10.52
CA GLU A 322 6.06 -9.38 -11.49
C GLU A 322 5.42 -8.40 -12.49
N HIS A 323 5.46 -8.77 -13.77
CA HIS A 323 4.93 -7.97 -14.90
C HIS A 323 3.49 -8.34 -15.23
N GLU A 324 3.16 -9.63 -15.11
CA GLU A 324 1.84 -10.16 -15.39
C GLU A 324 0.94 -10.03 -14.17
N ILE A 325 0.10 -8.99 -14.16
CA ILE A 325 -0.93 -8.78 -13.15
C ILE A 325 -2.29 -9.05 -13.80
N GLN A 326 -2.65 -10.32 -13.89
CA GLN A 326 -3.91 -10.72 -14.50
C GLN A 326 -5.09 -10.25 -13.66
N GLU A 327 -5.92 -9.38 -14.23
CA GLU A 327 -7.19 -8.99 -13.63
C GLU A 327 -8.21 -10.14 -13.73
N MET A 328 -8.86 -10.44 -12.62
CA MET A 328 -9.88 -11.48 -12.50
C MET A 328 -11.01 -10.99 -11.62
N GLU A 329 -12.26 -11.22 -12.07
CA GLU A 329 -13.43 -11.01 -11.24
C GLU A 329 -13.72 -12.23 -10.35
N LEU A 330 -14.17 -11.98 -9.13
CA LEU A 330 -14.52 -12.98 -8.12
C LEU A 330 -16.04 -12.96 -7.88
N PRO A 331 -16.87 -13.55 -8.78
CA PRO A 331 -18.33 -13.42 -8.74
C PRO A 331 -18.98 -14.14 -7.55
N HIS A 332 -18.24 -15.01 -6.87
CA HIS A 332 -18.72 -15.72 -5.69
C HIS A 332 -18.74 -14.83 -4.43
N LEU A 333 -18.02 -13.70 -4.43
CA LEU A 333 -18.02 -12.71 -3.35
C LEU A 333 -19.05 -11.62 -3.62
N GLU A 334 -19.77 -11.20 -2.58
CA GLU A 334 -20.82 -10.18 -2.75
C GLU A 334 -20.26 -8.76 -2.96
N GLY A 335 -19.03 -8.49 -2.50
CA GLY A 335 -18.37 -7.18 -2.57
C GLY A 335 -18.76 -6.27 -1.40
N TYR A 336 -17.88 -5.33 -1.02
CA TYR A 336 -18.13 -4.47 0.15
C TYR A 336 -19.46 -3.73 -0.01
N ARG A 337 -20.43 -4.03 0.89
CA ARG A 337 -21.81 -3.52 0.81
C ARG A 337 -22.46 -3.76 -0.57
N GLU A 338 -22.29 -4.97 -1.09
CA GLU A 338 -22.84 -5.41 -2.38
C GLU A 338 -22.30 -4.64 -3.59
N SER A 339 -21.16 -3.96 -3.44
CA SER A 339 -20.51 -3.23 -4.53
C SER A 339 -19.75 -4.21 -5.42
N ARG A 340 -20.22 -4.36 -6.67
CA ARG A 340 -19.69 -5.33 -7.64
C ARG A 340 -19.10 -4.63 -8.86
N PRO A 341 -18.15 -5.28 -9.55
CA PRO A 341 -17.59 -6.60 -9.23
C PRO A 341 -16.48 -6.51 -8.17
N VAL A 342 -16.11 -7.67 -7.61
CA VAL A 342 -14.88 -7.83 -6.84
C VAL A 342 -13.79 -8.25 -7.82
N ARG A 343 -12.69 -7.51 -7.88
CA ARG A 343 -11.54 -7.75 -8.74
C ARG A 343 -10.28 -8.07 -7.94
N VAL A 344 -9.46 -8.95 -8.46
CA VAL A 344 -8.07 -9.13 -8.03
C VAL A 344 -7.18 -8.98 -9.25
N GLY A 345 -5.97 -8.45 -9.07
CA GLY A 345 -5.20 -7.98 -10.21
C GLY A 345 -5.75 -6.67 -10.78
N ASN A 346 -5.06 -6.13 -11.78
CA ASN A 346 -5.42 -4.86 -12.38
C ASN A 346 -4.95 -4.79 -13.83
N ALA A 347 -5.90 -4.59 -14.74
CA ALA A 347 -5.65 -4.60 -16.17
C ALA A 347 -4.88 -3.36 -16.67
N ALA A 348 -4.70 -2.31 -15.86
CA ALA A 348 -3.87 -1.17 -16.25
C ALA A 348 -2.38 -1.55 -16.43
N SER A 349 -1.96 -2.74 -15.94
CA SER A 349 -0.62 -3.29 -16.15
C SER A 349 -0.30 -3.48 -17.64
N SER A 350 -1.31 -3.78 -18.46
CA SER A 350 -1.19 -3.93 -19.91
C SER A 350 -1.43 -2.64 -20.70
N GLN A 351 -1.83 -1.54 -20.04
CA GLN A 351 -2.13 -0.30 -20.71
C GLN A 351 -0.86 0.47 -21.03
N ARG A 352 -0.74 0.94 -22.28
CA ARG A 352 0.28 1.91 -22.65
C ARG A 352 -0.07 3.28 -22.07
N GLN A 353 0.79 3.79 -21.21
CA GLN A 353 0.64 5.08 -20.55
C GLN A 353 1.91 5.90 -20.80
N LEU A 354 1.79 7.06 -21.42
CA LEU A 354 2.96 7.87 -21.82
C LEU A 354 3.47 8.74 -20.67
N ASP A 355 2.65 8.96 -19.64
CA ASP A 355 2.99 9.73 -18.45
C ASP A 355 4.03 9.06 -17.55
N ILE A 356 4.12 7.73 -17.56
CA ILE A 356 5.12 6.97 -16.78
C ILE A 356 6.55 7.46 -17.01
N TYR A 357 6.90 7.82 -18.25
CA TYR A 357 8.25 8.29 -18.58
C TYR A 357 8.57 9.60 -17.86
N GLY A 358 7.58 10.49 -17.77
CA GLY A 358 7.70 11.74 -17.02
C GLY A 358 7.78 11.47 -15.51
N GLU A 359 6.95 10.58 -15.00
CA GLU A 359 6.89 10.23 -13.58
C GLU A 359 8.21 9.64 -13.10
N LEU A 360 8.76 8.68 -13.85
CA LEU A 360 10.05 8.06 -13.53
C LEU A 360 11.18 9.07 -13.61
N MET A 361 11.24 9.88 -14.67
CA MET A 361 12.31 10.88 -14.83
C MET A 361 12.22 11.99 -13.76
N ASP A 362 11.01 12.37 -13.35
CA ASP A 362 10.79 13.31 -12.25
C ASP A 362 11.17 12.69 -10.90
N ALA A 363 10.83 11.42 -10.67
CA ALA A 363 11.28 10.66 -9.51
C ALA A 363 12.82 10.63 -9.48
N VAL A 364 13.48 10.17 -10.53
CA VAL A 364 14.95 10.10 -10.61
C VAL A 364 15.59 11.46 -10.39
N MET A 365 15.06 12.55 -10.96
CA MET A 365 15.58 13.90 -10.72
C MET A 365 15.46 14.33 -9.25
N ARG A 366 14.31 14.04 -8.62
CA ARG A 366 14.11 14.32 -7.18
C ARG A 366 15.09 13.51 -6.35
N LEU A 367 15.17 12.21 -6.61
CA LEU A 367 16.02 11.28 -5.87
C LEU A 367 17.52 11.57 -6.08
N SER A 368 17.94 11.98 -7.28
CA SER A 368 19.32 12.38 -7.54
C SER A 368 19.72 13.65 -6.80
N SER A 369 18.79 14.59 -6.65
CA SER A 369 19.01 15.78 -5.83
C SER A 369 19.18 15.44 -4.34
N TYR A 370 18.72 14.26 -3.92
CA TYR A 370 18.77 13.79 -2.55
C TYR A 370 20.06 13.02 -2.24
N VAL A 371 20.44 12.08 -3.13
CA VAL A 371 21.66 11.27 -2.99
C VAL A 371 22.91 12.03 -3.51
N GLY A 372 22.70 13.15 -4.23
CA GLY A 372 23.76 13.98 -4.78
C GLY A 372 24.46 13.38 -6.01
N LYS A 373 24.02 12.22 -6.49
CA LYS A 373 24.57 11.53 -7.66
C LYS A 373 23.51 10.69 -8.36
N ILE A 374 23.73 10.42 -9.65
CA ILE A 374 23.08 9.36 -10.41
C ILE A 374 24.19 8.38 -10.78
N ASP A 375 23.98 7.08 -10.58
CA ASP A 375 24.93 6.08 -11.07
C ASP A 375 25.06 6.23 -12.60
N SER A 376 26.30 6.35 -13.08
CA SER A 376 26.57 6.46 -14.51
C SER A 376 26.05 5.25 -15.30
N LYS A 377 25.85 4.11 -14.64
CA LYS A 377 25.20 2.92 -15.21
C LYS A 377 23.72 3.10 -15.51
N LEU A 378 23.03 3.98 -14.79
CA LEU A 378 21.62 4.28 -15.01
C LEU A 378 21.43 5.22 -16.21
N TRP A 379 22.43 6.05 -16.52
CA TRP A 379 22.30 7.07 -17.57
C TRP A 379 21.91 6.54 -18.97
N PRO A 380 22.50 5.46 -19.51
CA PRO A 380 22.11 4.92 -20.81
C PRO A 380 20.61 4.67 -20.93
N PHE A 381 19.99 4.22 -19.83
CA PHE A 381 18.55 3.98 -19.78
C PHE A 381 17.73 5.27 -19.66
N LEU A 382 18.12 6.22 -18.81
CA LEU A 382 17.44 7.52 -18.73
C LEU A 382 17.50 8.26 -20.07
N LYS A 383 18.62 8.11 -20.78
CA LYS A 383 18.79 8.61 -22.15
C LYS A 383 17.83 7.90 -23.12
N SER A 384 17.69 6.57 -23.06
CA SER A 384 16.77 5.84 -23.93
C SER A 384 15.31 6.20 -23.67
N ILE A 385 14.91 6.52 -22.43
CA ILE A 385 13.58 7.09 -22.15
C ILE A 385 13.36 8.38 -22.95
N CYS A 386 14.32 9.31 -22.89
CA CYS A 386 14.18 10.58 -23.60
C CYS A 386 14.14 10.40 -25.12
N ASP A 387 14.96 9.49 -25.65
CA ASP A 387 14.98 9.16 -27.07
C ASP A 387 13.65 8.51 -27.50
N TYR A 388 13.12 7.59 -26.70
CA TYR A 388 11.81 6.95 -26.91
C TYR A 388 10.68 7.98 -26.88
N VAL A 389 10.65 8.88 -25.89
CA VAL A 389 9.65 9.96 -25.82
C VAL A 389 9.71 10.84 -27.07
N CYS A 390 10.91 11.14 -27.60
CA CYS A 390 11.03 11.89 -28.85
C CYS A 390 10.39 11.20 -30.06
N GLU A 391 10.26 9.88 -30.04
CA GLU A 391 9.72 9.07 -31.14
C GLU A 391 8.23 8.81 -30.98
N HIS A 392 7.74 8.74 -29.73
CA HIS A 392 6.43 8.20 -29.42
C HIS A 392 5.46 9.17 -28.74
N TRP A 393 5.87 10.40 -28.38
CA TRP A 393 5.00 11.33 -27.64
C TRP A 393 3.69 11.67 -28.37
N GLN A 394 3.62 11.52 -29.69
CA GLN A 394 2.42 11.81 -30.48
C GLN A 394 1.39 10.68 -30.48
N GLU A 395 1.67 9.55 -29.85
CA GLU A 395 0.74 8.42 -29.82
C GLU A 395 -0.44 8.64 -28.86
N LYS A 396 -1.46 7.77 -28.94
CA LYS A 396 -2.57 7.75 -27.98
C LYS A 396 -2.23 6.81 -26.81
N ASP A 397 -2.74 7.12 -25.63
CA ASP A 397 -2.48 6.38 -24.39
C ASP A 397 -3.70 6.42 -23.47
N TYR A 398 -3.62 5.78 -22.30
CA TYR A 398 -4.76 5.66 -21.36
C TYR A 398 -4.80 6.73 -20.25
N GLY A 399 -3.78 7.59 -20.20
CA GLY A 399 -3.70 8.72 -19.26
C GLY A 399 -3.59 8.32 -17.79
N ILE A 400 -3.42 9.34 -16.94
CA ILE A 400 -3.19 9.20 -15.49
C ILE A 400 -4.31 8.46 -14.75
N TRP A 401 -5.54 8.54 -15.28
CA TRP A 401 -6.75 7.93 -14.72
C TRP A 401 -7.06 6.54 -15.28
N GLU A 402 -6.19 5.99 -16.12
CA GLU A 402 -6.24 4.60 -16.59
C GLU A 402 -7.58 4.24 -17.27
N VAL A 403 -8.14 5.20 -18.01
CA VAL A 403 -9.55 5.15 -18.41
C VAL A 403 -9.86 3.90 -19.24
N ARG A 404 -11.02 3.29 -19.02
CA ARG A 404 -11.44 2.11 -19.80
C ARG A 404 -12.11 2.46 -21.13
N GLY A 405 -12.31 3.75 -21.42
CA GLY A 405 -12.98 4.26 -22.63
C GLY A 405 -12.15 4.21 -23.92
N GLY A 406 -10.89 3.76 -23.84
CA GLY A 406 -9.96 3.69 -24.97
C GLY A 406 -8.84 4.72 -24.89
N PRO A 407 -7.83 4.61 -25.77
CA PRO A 407 -6.68 5.49 -25.75
C PRO A 407 -6.99 6.81 -26.45
N TYR A 408 -6.52 7.93 -25.88
CA TYR A 408 -6.66 9.27 -26.42
C TYR A 408 -5.35 10.04 -26.34
N HIS A 409 -5.31 11.25 -26.89
CA HIS A 409 -4.22 12.18 -26.63
C HIS A 409 -4.53 12.97 -25.35
N PHE A 410 -4.22 12.38 -24.20
CA PHE A 410 -4.40 13.04 -22.91
C PHE A 410 -3.44 14.20 -22.74
N VAL A 411 -3.95 15.36 -22.31
CA VAL A 411 -3.16 16.58 -22.15
C VAL A 411 -2.07 16.36 -21.09
N HIS A 412 -2.44 15.74 -19.97
CA HIS A 412 -1.49 15.37 -18.91
C HIS A 412 -0.35 14.50 -19.43
N SER A 413 -0.66 13.45 -20.21
CA SER A 413 0.36 12.57 -20.78
C SER A 413 1.35 13.30 -21.69
N LYS A 414 0.88 14.29 -22.46
CA LYS A 414 1.78 15.13 -23.28
C LYS A 414 2.67 16.01 -22.41
N VAL A 415 2.12 16.60 -21.36
CA VAL A 415 2.92 17.35 -20.39
C VAL A 415 3.95 16.45 -19.72
N MET A 416 3.62 15.20 -19.37
CA MET A 416 4.56 14.28 -18.76
C MET A 416 5.66 13.80 -19.73
N CYS A 417 5.37 13.67 -21.03
CA CYS A 417 6.40 13.52 -22.06
C CYS A 417 7.35 14.74 -22.09
N TRP A 418 6.82 15.96 -21.95
CA TRP A 418 7.66 17.17 -21.83
C TRP A 418 8.52 17.13 -20.56
N VAL A 419 7.96 16.68 -19.43
CA VAL A 419 8.69 16.53 -18.16
C VAL A 419 9.84 15.55 -18.29
N ALA A 420 9.62 14.39 -18.91
CA ALA A 420 10.68 13.40 -19.15
C ALA A 420 11.91 14.02 -19.81
N LEU A 421 11.68 14.79 -20.88
CA LEU A 421 12.73 15.49 -21.62
C LEU A 421 13.37 16.63 -20.81
N ASP A 422 12.57 17.43 -20.09
CA ASP A 422 13.09 18.51 -19.24
C ASP A 422 14.05 17.96 -18.17
N ARG A 423 13.64 16.88 -17.48
CA ARG A 423 14.47 16.22 -16.47
C ARG A 423 15.71 15.59 -17.09
N GLY A 424 15.59 14.93 -18.25
CA GLY A 424 16.74 14.40 -19.00
C GLY A 424 17.78 15.48 -19.33
N VAL A 425 17.33 16.65 -19.81
CA VAL A 425 18.22 17.80 -20.09
C VAL A 425 18.90 18.31 -18.82
N ARG A 426 18.17 18.43 -17.71
CA ARG A 426 18.72 18.90 -16.43
C ARG A 426 19.76 17.93 -15.89
N ILE A 427 19.44 16.64 -15.86
CA ILE A 427 20.33 15.56 -15.43
C ILE A 427 21.62 15.54 -16.26
N ALA A 428 21.50 15.56 -17.59
CA ALA A 428 22.65 15.54 -18.49
C ALA A 428 23.60 16.72 -18.22
N ARG A 429 23.05 17.92 -18.01
CA ARG A 429 23.83 19.13 -17.73
C ARG A 429 24.46 19.10 -16.34
N MET A 430 23.69 18.68 -15.33
CA MET A 430 24.12 18.66 -13.93
C MET A 430 25.29 17.72 -13.71
N TYR A 431 25.27 16.54 -14.34
CA TYR A 431 26.27 15.48 -14.14
C TYR A 431 27.23 15.31 -15.33
N GLY A 432 27.14 16.14 -16.37
CA GLY A 432 28.04 16.11 -17.53
C GLY A 432 27.84 14.90 -18.45
N PHE A 433 26.66 14.28 -18.44
CA PHE A 433 26.38 13.13 -19.29
C PHE A 433 26.13 13.53 -20.76
N ARG A 434 26.55 12.68 -21.70
CA ARG A 434 26.37 12.91 -23.14
C ARG A 434 24.96 12.50 -23.59
N ALA A 435 24.29 13.40 -24.31
CA ALA A 435 23.01 13.18 -24.97
C ALA A 435 22.78 14.16 -26.13
N ASP A 436 21.80 13.86 -26.99
CA ASP A 436 21.33 14.77 -28.04
C ASP A 436 20.37 15.83 -27.46
N LEU A 437 20.94 16.76 -26.70
CA LEU A 437 20.17 17.83 -26.05
C LEU A 437 19.43 18.71 -27.07
N LYS A 438 19.93 18.82 -28.31
CA LYS A 438 19.28 19.60 -29.36
C LYS A 438 17.97 18.94 -29.79
N ARG A 439 17.98 17.62 -30.02
CA ARG A 439 16.78 16.85 -30.33
C ARG A 439 15.76 16.96 -29.20
N TRP A 440 16.15 16.68 -27.97
CA TRP A 440 15.23 16.73 -26.82
C TRP A 440 14.58 18.10 -26.63
N GLN A 441 15.37 19.17 -26.70
CA GLN A 441 14.84 20.54 -26.58
C GLN A 441 13.92 20.94 -27.74
N LYS A 442 14.18 20.43 -28.95
CA LYS A 442 13.29 20.64 -30.09
C LYS A 442 11.94 19.96 -29.83
N THR A 443 11.94 18.69 -29.46
CA THR A 443 10.72 17.93 -29.13
C THR A 443 9.94 18.58 -27.99
N MET A 444 10.61 19.06 -26.93
CA MET A 444 9.95 19.80 -25.84
C MET A 444 9.17 21.03 -26.35
N LYS A 445 9.73 21.78 -27.30
CA LYS A 445 9.04 22.94 -27.90
C LYS A 445 7.84 22.51 -28.74
N GLU A 446 7.95 21.40 -29.46
CA GLU A 446 6.86 20.82 -30.25
C GLU A 446 5.71 20.36 -29.36
N ILE A 447 6.00 19.60 -28.30
CA ILE A 447 5.01 19.16 -27.30
C ILE A 447 4.31 20.38 -26.68
N LYS A 448 5.08 21.35 -26.18
CA LYS A 448 4.52 22.54 -25.52
C LYS A 448 3.60 23.32 -26.47
N LYS A 449 4.01 23.51 -27.73
CA LYS A 449 3.18 24.14 -28.76
C LYS A 449 1.88 23.37 -29.00
N GLU A 450 1.94 22.05 -29.11
CA GLU A 450 0.76 21.23 -29.35
C GLU A 450 -0.22 21.25 -28.18
N VAL A 451 0.29 21.16 -26.94
CA VAL A 451 -0.54 21.23 -25.72
C VAL A 451 -1.30 22.55 -25.65
N PHE A 452 -0.68 23.69 -25.95
CA PHE A 452 -1.41 24.96 -25.98
C PHE A 452 -2.43 25.04 -27.12
N MET A 453 -2.09 24.49 -28.28
CA MET A 453 -2.96 24.58 -29.46
C MET A 453 -4.19 23.67 -29.37
N ARG A 454 -4.03 22.48 -28.77
CA ARG A 454 -5.05 21.42 -28.78
C ARG A 454 -5.60 21.08 -27.40
N GLY A 455 -4.83 21.32 -26.34
CA GLY A 455 -5.21 21.02 -24.96
C GLY A 455 -5.89 22.18 -24.24
N TRP A 456 -5.81 23.40 -24.76
CA TRP A 456 -6.53 24.56 -24.21
C TRP A 456 -7.90 24.71 -24.88
N SER A 457 -8.96 24.81 -24.08
CA SER A 457 -10.30 25.13 -24.58
C SER A 457 -10.61 26.60 -24.37
N GLU A 458 -10.71 27.37 -25.46
CA GLU A 458 -11.12 28.79 -25.41
C GLU A 458 -12.53 28.98 -24.83
N LYS A 459 -13.40 28.00 -25.03
CA LYS A 459 -14.78 28.00 -24.53
C LYS A 459 -14.83 27.80 -23.02
N LYS A 460 -13.99 26.92 -22.48
CA LYS A 460 -13.92 26.62 -21.04
C LYS A 460 -12.93 27.52 -20.30
N LYS A 461 -12.03 28.18 -21.03
CA LYS A 461 -10.89 28.91 -20.49
C LYS A 461 -10.06 28.06 -19.52
N SER A 462 -9.83 26.81 -19.91
CA SER A 462 -9.13 25.82 -19.10
C SER A 462 -8.50 24.73 -19.97
N PHE A 463 -7.51 24.04 -19.42
CA PHE A 463 -6.97 22.82 -20.03
C PHE A 463 -8.00 21.67 -19.92
N ILE A 464 -8.23 20.99 -21.04
CA ILE A 464 -9.16 19.86 -21.14
C ILE A 464 -8.45 18.54 -20.83
N GLN A 465 -9.22 17.48 -20.62
CA GLN A 465 -8.71 16.14 -20.32
C GLN A 465 -7.91 15.54 -21.49
N HIS A 466 -8.52 15.51 -22.67
CA HIS A 466 -7.92 14.99 -23.90
C HIS A 466 -8.43 15.77 -25.11
N TYR A 467 -7.71 15.73 -26.23
CA TYR A 467 -7.99 16.58 -27.40
C TYR A 467 -9.34 16.33 -28.11
N GLU A 468 -10.12 15.35 -27.68
CA GLU A 468 -11.39 14.96 -28.28
C GLU A 468 -12.59 15.28 -27.36
N THR A 469 -12.38 16.02 -26.26
CA THR A 469 -13.43 16.37 -25.29
C THR A 469 -13.34 17.81 -24.79
N ASP A 470 -14.46 18.34 -24.29
CA ASP A 470 -14.54 19.62 -23.56
C ASP A 470 -14.52 19.41 -22.02
N ALA A 471 -14.30 18.17 -21.57
CA ALA A 471 -14.24 17.83 -20.14
C ALA A 471 -12.99 18.41 -19.48
N LEU A 472 -13.16 18.96 -18.28
CA LEU A 472 -12.07 19.45 -17.45
C LEU A 472 -11.38 18.29 -16.73
N ASP A 473 -10.11 18.47 -16.38
CA ASP A 473 -9.34 17.49 -15.63
C ASP A 473 -8.43 18.20 -14.60
N SER A 474 -8.54 17.80 -13.33
CA SER A 474 -7.75 18.39 -12.25
C SER A 474 -6.25 18.07 -12.34
N SER A 475 -5.85 17.08 -13.13
CA SER A 475 -4.43 16.80 -13.40
C SER A 475 -3.70 17.99 -14.04
N ALA A 476 -4.42 18.92 -14.69
CA ALA A 476 -3.84 20.16 -15.20
C ALA A 476 -3.26 21.05 -14.10
N LEU A 477 -3.77 20.96 -12.86
CA LEU A 477 -3.27 21.72 -11.71
C LEU A 477 -1.86 21.29 -11.29
N LEU A 478 -1.35 20.18 -11.80
CA LEU A 478 0.03 19.72 -11.56
C LEU A 478 1.06 20.39 -12.48
N PHE A 479 0.62 21.05 -13.56
CA PHE A 479 1.54 21.65 -14.55
C PHE A 479 2.55 22.62 -13.93
N PRO A 480 2.19 23.48 -12.96
CA PRO A 480 3.15 24.32 -12.27
C PRO A 480 4.15 23.57 -11.39
N PHE A 481 3.70 22.50 -10.72
CA PHE A 481 4.58 21.66 -9.91
C PHE A 481 5.64 20.94 -10.74
N TYR A 482 5.33 20.67 -12.02
CA TYR A 482 6.28 20.11 -12.97
C TYR A 482 7.16 21.15 -13.66
N GLY A 483 6.84 22.44 -13.54
CA GLY A 483 7.51 23.55 -14.22
C GLY A 483 7.12 23.70 -15.71
N PHE A 484 5.98 23.13 -16.12
CA PHE A 484 5.47 23.27 -17.49
C PHE A 484 4.92 24.68 -17.74
N LEU A 485 4.24 25.23 -16.72
CA LEU A 485 3.72 26.59 -16.63
C LEU A 485 4.08 27.21 -15.27
N ASP A 486 4.03 28.53 -15.16
CA ASP A 486 4.23 29.20 -13.87
C ASP A 486 2.92 29.21 -13.06
N PHE A 487 3.02 29.24 -11.72
CA PHE A 487 1.83 29.31 -10.85
C PHE A 487 0.94 30.53 -11.12
N ASN A 488 1.53 31.65 -11.55
CA ASN A 488 0.82 32.89 -11.86
C ASN A 488 0.49 33.05 -13.35
N ASP A 489 0.69 32.00 -14.17
CA ASP A 489 0.32 32.04 -15.57
C ASP A 489 -1.20 32.27 -15.71
N PRO A 490 -1.66 33.22 -16.55
CA PRO A 490 -3.08 33.52 -16.71
C PRO A 490 -3.94 32.30 -17.09
N MET A 491 -3.40 31.37 -17.89
CA MET A 491 -4.11 30.13 -18.25
C MET A 491 -4.25 29.19 -17.05
N MET A 492 -3.24 29.15 -16.16
CA MET A 492 -3.32 28.36 -14.93
C MET A 492 -4.31 28.96 -13.94
N LEU A 493 -4.29 30.28 -13.75
CA LEU A 493 -5.26 30.97 -12.89
C LEU A 493 -6.70 30.73 -13.39
N SER A 494 -6.91 30.78 -14.71
CA SER A 494 -8.20 30.51 -15.32
C SER A 494 -8.60 29.02 -15.26
N THR A 495 -7.64 28.10 -15.24
CA THR A 495 -7.90 26.65 -15.07
C THR A 495 -8.35 26.31 -13.65
N VAL A 496 -7.90 27.08 -12.65
CA VAL A 496 -8.28 26.93 -11.24
C VAL A 496 -9.68 27.47 -10.95
N GLN A 497 -10.08 28.55 -11.64
CA GLN A 497 -11.39 29.20 -11.52
C GLN A 497 -12.50 28.35 -12.16
#